data_AF-A0A7R9UES6-F1
#
_entry.id   AF-A0A7R9UES6-F1
#
_cell.length_a   1.000
_cell.length_b   1.000
_cell.length_c   1.000
_cell.angle_alpha   90.00
_cell.angle_beta   90.00
_cell.angle_gamma   90.00
#
_symmetry.space_group_name_H-M   'P 1'
#
loop_
_entity.id
_entity.type
_entity.pdbx_description
1 polymer ?
#
loop_
_entity_poly.entity_id
_entity_poly.type
_entity_poly.pdbx_seq_one_letter_code
_entity_poly.pdbx_strand_id
1 'polypeptide(L)'
;AKKSSGICGICATESAMKSFSFVVLSLWALFGFSCSSTPRSGPPRPPFRLPWRPIFANCALASTLLVFPTAPPSLRAPAAIAAEYRIMEVKDDAEETKAIARAEAAYAEGKWEVVMKESESVIAYDDENPLAYQRLGQAKLAMGRYSDAEEALKISADRYRRIGEKIQAAESMGLQFLAALGQDPDLKEASKMLEKYSVYVKSIASNNPADLPLLQDLAAQEAEAHLALAGMYYRENPGRNTQRAAQEWLRGCIRLEGCEVDKAQRRAERDSQIREEQRKMTMDKTSLDLSDATEYMLARITGMDPNSAYITRRESDSKLWGQFVPGKAKDFDPKTALPDDLSSFKGCSNFKVCPSRRPRSKCLSVDRSWLHRPTSQEKSWVNEKRKNTWPAPVIEGVNAFVANFDFSSIEKVKETRQLQVSWDELVN
;
A
#
# COMPACT_ATOMS: atom_id res chain seq x y z
N ALA A 1 31.16 22.17 -53.29
CA ALA A 1 31.87 23.46 -53.25
C ALA A 1 30.87 24.60 -53.02
N LYS A 2 30.68 25.01 -51.77
CA LYS A 2 30.02 26.27 -51.38
C LYS A 2 30.81 26.83 -50.19
N LYS A 3 31.18 28.10 -50.32
CA LYS A 3 32.19 28.83 -49.56
C LYS A 3 31.76 29.07 -48.11
N SER A 4 32.73 28.85 -47.23
CA SER A 4 32.83 29.39 -45.88
C SER A 4 33.24 30.86 -45.92
N SER A 5 32.69 31.65 -45.00
CA SER A 5 33.26 32.93 -44.56
C SER A 5 32.89 33.12 -43.10
N GLY A 6 33.91 33.05 -42.24
CA GLY A 6 33.80 33.33 -40.82
C GLY A 6 33.78 34.83 -40.52
N ILE A 7 33.35 35.16 -39.31
CA ILE A 7 33.67 36.42 -38.65
C ILE A 7 34.13 36.09 -37.24
N CYS A 8 35.36 36.52 -36.97
CA CYS A 8 36.04 36.50 -35.68
C CYS A 8 35.73 37.83 -34.97
N GLY A 9 35.49 37.81 -33.67
CA GLY A 9 35.19 39.00 -32.87
C GLY A 9 35.64 38.81 -31.43
N ILE A 10 36.85 39.28 -31.15
CA ILE A 10 37.50 39.41 -29.84
C ILE A 10 36.83 40.57 -29.07
N CYS A 11 36.54 40.37 -27.78
CA CYS A 11 36.62 41.43 -26.77
C CYS A 11 36.83 40.81 -25.37
N ALA A 12 37.97 41.17 -24.78
CA ALA A 12 38.39 40.87 -23.42
C ALA A 12 37.90 41.96 -22.45
N THR A 13 37.64 41.59 -21.20
CA THR A 13 37.84 42.39 -19.96
C THR A 13 37.74 41.39 -18.79
N GLU A 14 38.85 41.02 -18.16
CA GLU A 14 39.38 41.60 -16.91
C GLU A 14 38.38 41.67 -15.74
N SER A 15 38.52 40.74 -14.78
CA SER A 15 38.47 41.11 -13.36
C SER A 15 39.20 40.09 -12.48
N ALA A 16 39.98 40.66 -11.58
CA ALA A 16 41.08 40.08 -10.83
C ALA A 16 40.68 39.15 -9.68
N MET A 17 41.55 38.16 -9.49
CA MET A 17 42.10 37.65 -8.24
C MET A 17 41.69 38.35 -6.93
N LYS A 18 41.34 37.54 -5.92
CA LYS A 18 41.92 37.64 -4.57
C LYS A 18 41.98 36.28 -3.89
N SER A 19 43.21 35.84 -3.72
CA SER A 19 43.70 34.76 -2.86
C SER A 19 43.36 35.02 -1.39
N PHE A 20 43.25 33.97 -0.56
CA PHE A 20 44.11 33.76 0.63
C PHE A 20 43.72 32.46 1.36
N SER A 21 44.67 31.53 1.46
CA SER A 21 44.70 30.43 2.44
C SER A 21 45.47 30.88 3.69
N PHE A 22 45.10 30.38 4.89
CA PHE A 22 45.96 29.70 5.90
C PHE A 22 45.56 29.88 7.39
N VAL A 23 45.75 28.77 8.15
CA VAL A 23 46.05 28.59 9.61
C VAL A 23 44.97 29.04 10.63
N VAL A 24 44.29 28.19 11.42
CA VAL A 24 44.67 27.24 12.52
C VAL A 24 44.87 27.91 13.92
N LEU A 25 44.25 27.28 14.95
CA LEU A 25 44.45 27.32 16.42
C LEU A 25 43.72 28.36 17.32
N SER A 26 42.85 27.79 18.18
CA SER A 26 42.76 27.95 19.66
C SER A 26 42.34 29.26 20.31
N LEU A 27 41.28 29.22 21.15
CA LEU A 27 41.42 29.22 22.63
C LEU A 27 40.06 29.19 23.37
N TRP A 28 39.96 28.21 24.26
CA TRP A 28 39.08 28.17 25.43
C TRP A 28 39.52 29.22 26.46
N ALA A 29 38.55 29.90 27.08
CA ALA A 29 38.45 30.21 28.52
C ALA A 29 37.72 31.55 28.74
N LEU A 30 36.71 31.54 29.61
CA LEU A 30 36.46 32.50 30.71
C LEU A 30 34.97 32.50 31.08
N PHE A 31 34.60 31.67 32.06
CA PHE A 31 33.57 32.02 33.05
C PHE A 31 33.91 31.29 34.36
N GLY A 32 34.65 32.00 35.21
CA GLY A 32 34.82 31.64 36.62
C GLY A 32 33.74 32.34 37.43
N PHE A 33 32.92 31.58 38.15
CA PHE A 33 32.05 32.11 39.19
C PHE A 33 32.61 31.70 40.55
N SER A 34 33.00 32.72 41.33
CA SER A 34 33.52 32.60 42.68
C SER A 34 32.43 32.21 43.68
N CYS A 35 32.74 31.25 44.54
CA CYS A 35 32.06 31.02 45.81
C CYS A 35 32.66 31.94 46.89
N SER A 36 31.81 32.60 47.68
CA SER A 36 32.17 33.08 49.02
C SER A 36 30.93 33.16 49.91
N SER A 37 31.06 32.60 51.10
CA SER A 37 30.04 32.31 52.10
C SER A 37 30.04 33.26 53.30
N THR A 38 28.90 33.30 54.02
CA THR A 38 28.67 33.48 55.48
C THR A 38 28.02 34.82 55.95
N PRO A 39 27.44 34.92 57.18
CA PRO A 39 25.99 34.79 57.40
C PRO A 39 25.40 35.96 58.22
N ARG A 40 24.06 36.06 58.34
CA ARG A 40 23.42 36.82 59.43
C ARG A 40 22.03 36.31 59.79
N SER A 41 21.82 36.21 61.09
CA SER A 41 20.66 35.74 61.84
C SER A 41 19.51 36.75 61.94
N GLY A 42 18.25 36.29 61.92
CA GLY A 42 17.05 37.07 62.27
C GLY A 42 15.75 36.23 62.23
N PRO A 43 14.68 36.60 62.97
CA PRO A 43 13.78 35.67 63.69
C PRO A 43 12.46 35.28 62.97
N PRO A 44 11.62 34.36 63.52
CA PRO A 44 10.65 33.56 62.75
C PRO A 44 9.20 34.09 62.80
N ARG A 45 8.40 33.78 61.75
CA ARG A 45 6.90 33.71 61.70
C ARG A 45 6.43 33.44 60.24
N PRO A 46 5.17 33.01 59.97
CA PRO A 46 4.58 31.67 60.11
C PRO A 46 4.13 31.13 58.71
N PRO A 47 3.44 29.96 58.58
CA PRO A 47 3.46 29.18 57.33
C PRO A 47 2.42 29.66 56.32
N PHE A 48 2.85 29.88 55.07
CA PHE A 48 1.97 30.05 53.92
C PHE A 48 2.22 28.96 52.86
N ARG A 49 1.11 28.57 52.26
CA ARG A 49 0.89 27.43 51.37
C ARG A 49 1.63 27.55 50.03
N LEU A 50 1.93 26.37 49.48
CA LEU A 50 2.44 26.04 48.14
C LEU A 50 1.91 26.94 47.01
N PRO A 51 2.66 27.08 45.89
CA PRO A 51 2.38 26.18 44.77
C PRO A 51 3.62 25.67 44.00
N TRP A 52 3.52 24.40 43.58
CA TRP A 52 3.89 23.85 42.27
C TRP A 52 5.07 24.49 41.52
N ARG A 53 6.16 23.73 41.36
CA ARG A 53 7.12 23.89 40.25
C ARG A 53 7.05 22.68 39.31
N PRO A 54 7.17 22.90 37.99
CA PRO A 54 7.24 21.83 36.99
C PRO A 54 8.66 21.26 36.93
N ILE A 55 8.76 19.94 36.76
CA ILE A 55 9.99 19.26 36.38
C ILE A 55 10.06 19.30 34.85
N PHE A 56 10.97 20.10 34.31
CA PHE A 56 11.43 20.00 32.93
C PHE A 56 12.90 19.57 32.93
N ALA A 57 13.24 18.80 31.89
CA ALA A 57 14.56 18.48 31.36
C ALA A 57 15.37 17.35 32.04
N ASN A 58 15.42 16.20 31.36
CA ASN A 58 16.65 15.75 30.69
C ASN A 58 16.35 14.57 29.74
N CYS A 59 15.98 14.89 28.51
CA CYS A 59 16.14 14.00 27.35
C CYS A 59 17.38 14.48 26.59
N ALA A 60 18.49 13.78 26.74
CA ALA A 60 19.61 13.87 25.82
C ALA A 60 20.32 12.51 25.77
N LEU A 61 20.62 12.08 24.54
CA LEU A 61 21.49 10.96 24.15
C LEU A 61 20.83 9.57 24.09
N ALA A 62 20.23 9.29 22.92
CA ALA A 62 20.36 8.01 22.24
C ALA A 62 20.13 8.18 20.73
N SER A 63 21.02 8.91 20.05
CA SER A 63 21.12 8.87 18.58
C SER A 63 21.72 7.52 18.20
N THR A 64 20.87 6.52 18.10
CA THR A 64 21.22 5.20 17.57
C THR A 64 20.78 5.18 16.12
N LEU A 65 21.74 5.12 15.20
CA LEU A 65 21.54 4.81 13.78
C LEU A 65 20.79 3.48 13.67
N LEU A 66 19.47 3.54 13.45
CA LEU A 66 18.69 2.39 13.06
C LEU A 66 18.74 2.29 11.54
N VAL A 67 19.52 1.34 11.05
CA VAL A 67 19.44 0.85 9.67
C VAL A 67 18.08 0.19 9.51
N PHE A 68 17.22 0.79 8.69
CA PHE A 68 15.82 0.42 8.55
C PHE A 68 15.66 -0.74 7.54
N PRO A 69 15.06 -1.88 7.91
CA PRO A 69 14.71 -2.89 6.93
C PRO A 69 13.35 -2.54 6.29
N THR A 70 13.33 -2.47 4.97
CA THR A 70 12.12 -2.64 4.16
C THR A 70 12.22 -4.00 3.45
N ALA A 71 11.13 -4.76 3.37
CA ALA A 71 10.91 -6.08 2.72
C ALA A 71 11.90 -7.25 3.03
N PRO A 72 11.41 -8.51 3.09
CA PRO A 72 12.28 -9.67 3.25
C PRO A 72 13.24 -9.78 2.05
N PRO A 73 14.55 -9.98 2.28
CA PRO A 73 15.59 -9.94 1.24
C PRO A 73 15.37 -10.96 0.09
N SER A 74 14.59 -12.01 0.31
CA SER A 74 14.35 -13.08 -0.68
C SER A 74 13.53 -12.66 -1.90
N LEU A 75 12.69 -11.62 -1.82
CA LEU A 75 11.87 -11.15 -2.95
C LEU A 75 12.47 -9.94 -3.68
N ARG A 76 13.52 -9.31 -3.13
CA ARG A 76 14.18 -8.13 -3.74
C ARG A 76 15.17 -8.51 -4.83
N ALA A 77 15.92 -9.58 -4.59
CA ALA A 77 16.97 -9.99 -5.52
C ALA A 77 16.45 -10.24 -6.94
N PRO A 78 15.33 -10.96 -7.18
CA PRO A 78 14.91 -11.27 -8.55
C PRO A 78 14.48 -10.03 -9.35
N ALA A 79 13.79 -9.07 -8.71
CA ALA A 79 13.32 -7.86 -9.38
C ALA A 79 14.47 -6.88 -9.69
N ALA A 80 15.38 -6.69 -8.72
CA ALA A 80 16.59 -5.88 -8.93
C ALA A 80 17.48 -6.50 -10.02
N ILE A 81 17.70 -7.82 -9.98
CA ILE A 81 18.46 -8.55 -10.98
C ILE A 81 17.81 -8.43 -12.37
N ALA A 82 16.49 -8.61 -12.47
CA ALA A 82 15.78 -8.47 -13.75
C ALA A 82 15.88 -7.04 -14.33
N ALA A 83 15.85 -6.02 -13.46
CA ALA A 83 16.05 -4.63 -13.87
C ALA A 83 17.49 -4.39 -14.36
N GLU A 84 18.50 -4.95 -13.69
CA GLU A 84 19.91 -4.89 -14.12
C GLU A 84 20.14 -5.57 -15.47
N TYR A 85 19.53 -6.74 -15.70
CA TYR A 85 19.59 -7.40 -17.01
C TYR A 85 18.97 -6.55 -18.12
N ARG A 86 17.85 -5.87 -17.86
CA ARG A 86 17.25 -4.93 -18.82
C ARG A 86 18.19 -3.78 -19.16
N ILE A 87 18.96 -3.26 -18.21
CA ILE A 87 19.94 -2.18 -18.47
C ILE A 87 20.99 -2.63 -19.49
N MET A 88 21.44 -3.89 -19.42
CA MET A 88 22.46 -4.43 -20.32
C MET A 88 21.97 -4.69 -21.75
N GLU A 89 20.67 -4.91 -21.95
CA GLU A 89 20.08 -5.22 -23.26
C GLU A 89 19.67 -3.97 -24.07
N VAL A 90 19.54 -2.82 -23.41
CA VAL A 90 19.13 -1.57 -24.04
C VAL A 90 20.30 -0.98 -24.83
N LYS A 91 20.14 -0.89 -26.16
CA LYS A 91 21.11 -0.25 -27.07
C LYS A 91 21.43 1.18 -26.61
N ASP A 92 22.65 1.61 -26.91
CA ASP A 92 23.33 2.74 -26.26
C ASP A 92 22.56 4.08 -26.24
N ASP A 93 21.61 4.31 -27.16
CA ASP A 93 20.96 5.61 -27.32
C ASP A 93 19.70 5.85 -26.46
N ALA A 94 19.22 4.85 -25.69
CA ALA A 94 17.99 4.98 -24.89
C ALA A 94 18.27 5.29 -23.41
N GLU A 95 18.90 6.44 -23.13
CA GLU A 95 19.21 6.90 -21.77
C GLU A 95 17.96 6.98 -20.86
N GLU A 96 16.80 7.35 -21.40
CA GLU A 96 15.53 7.33 -20.67
C GLU A 96 15.20 5.93 -20.15
N THR A 97 15.31 4.90 -21.00
CA THR A 97 15.01 3.52 -20.62
C THR A 97 16.00 3.00 -19.57
N LYS A 98 17.28 3.36 -19.69
CA LYS A 98 18.29 3.05 -18.67
C LYS A 98 17.97 3.73 -17.34
N ALA A 99 17.56 5.00 -17.35
CA ALA A 99 17.17 5.74 -16.15
C ALA A 99 15.93 5.11 -15.46
N ILE A 100 14.91 4.72 -16.23
CA ILE A 100 13.75 3.99 -15.70
C ILE A 100 14.19 2.69 -15.03
N ALA A 101 15.02 1.89 -15.68
CA ALA A 101 15.48 0.62 -15.14
C ALA A 101 16.34 0.80 -13.87
N ARG A 102 17.21 1.83 -13.84
CA ARG A 102 17.97 2.20 -12.62
C ARG A 102 17.06 2.66 -11.49
N ALA A 103 16.02 3.44 -11.79
CA ALA A 103 15.03 3.88 -10.80
C ALA A 103 14.28 2.70 -10.20
N GLU A 104 13.81 1.75 -11.02
CA GLU A 104 13.12 0.54 -10.55
C GLU A 104 14.03 -0.37 -9.71
N ALA A 105 15.28 -0.57 -10.14
CA ALA A 105 16.26 -1.34 -9.36
C ALA A 105 16.52 -0.68 -8.00
N ALA A 106 16.78 0.62 -7.97
CA ALA A 106 16.98 1.38 -6.75
C ALA A 106 15.73 1.38 -5.84
N TYR A 107 14.54 1.40 -6.43
CA TYR A 107 13.27 1.32 -5.70
C TYR A 107 13.12 -0.04 -5.00
N ALA A 108 13.43 -1.13 -5.69
CA ALA A 108 13.41 -2.48 -5.11
C ALA A 108 14.40 -2.63 -3.94
N GLU A 109 15.54 -1.93 -4.01
CA GLU A 109 16.56 -1.92 -2.95
C GLU A 109 16.25 -0.94 -1.80
N GLY A 110 15.35 0.04 -2.03
CA GLY A 110 15.06 1.11 -1.09
C GLY A 110 16.11 2.23 -1.06
N LYS A 111 16.84 2.44 -2.16
CA LYS A 111 17.81 3.54 -2.32
C LYS A 111 17.10 4.82 -2.80
N TRP A 112 16.35 5.47 -1.92
CA TRP A 112 15.41 6.56 -2.26
C TRP A 112 16.05 7.77 -2.95
N GLU A 113 17.30 8.11 -2.60
CA GLU A 113 18.03 9.20 -3.23
C GLU A 113 18.33 8.91 -4.71
N VAL A 114 18.66 7.65 -5.03
CA VAL A 114 18.89 7.20 -6.40
C VAL A 114 17.57 7.18 -7.16
N VAL A 115 16.49 6.66 -6.57
CA VAL A 115 15.15 6.69 -7.17
C VAL A 115 14.74 8.10 -7.54
N MET A 116 14.91 9.06 -6.62
CA MET A 116 14.58 10.47 -6.85
C MET A 116 15.38 11.04 -8.03
N LYS A 117 16.71 10.89 -8.00
CA LYS A 117 17.59 11.40 -9.07
C LYS A 117 17.25 10.80 -10.44
N GLU A 118 17.07 9.49 -10.51
CA GLU A 118 16.79 8.81 -11.77
C GLU A 118 15.37 9.15 -12.28
N SER A 119 14.38 9.26 -11.39
CA SER A 119 13.03 9.70 -11.76
C SER A 119 13.00 11.13 -12.30
N GLU A 120 13.75 12.05 -11.68
CA GLU A 120 13.90 13.42 -12.17
C GLU A 120 14.59 13.46 -13.54
N SER A 121 15.58 12.58 -13.76
CA SER A 121 16.20 12.43 -15.08
C SER A 121 15.19 11.96 -16.12
N VAL A 122 14.33 10.98 -15.81
CA VAL A 122 13.28 10.51 -16.73
C VAL A 122 12.29 11.63 -17.03
N ILE A 123 11.86 12.39 -16.02
CA ILE A 123 10.95 13.54 -16.20
C ILE A 123 11.58 14.63 -17.09
N ALA A 124 12.89 14.81 -17.04
CA ALA A 124 13.59 15.75 -17.91
C ALA A 124 13.61 15.30 -19.40
N TYR A 125 13.51 14.00 -19.66
CA TYR A 125 13.39 13.44 -21.01
C TYR A 125 11.92 13.39 -21.48
N ASP A 126 11.02 12.94 -20.61
CA ASP A 126 9.59 12.81 -20.84
C ASP A 126 8.79 13.29 -19.62
N ASP A 127 8.29 14.53 -19.69
CA ASP A 127 7.49 15.15 -18.63
C ASP A 127 6.03 14.67 -18.60
N GLU A 128 5.66 13.78 -19.52
CA GLU A 128 4.37 13.10 -19.56
C GLU A 128 4.42 11.72 -18.90
N ASN A 129 5.60 11.19 -18.56
CA ASN A 129 5.77 9.85 -18.01
C ASN A 129 5.15 9.69 -16.61
N PRO A 130 3.99 9.02 -16.44
CA PRO A 130 3.31 8.94 -15.15
C PRO A 130 4.07 8.12 -14.11
N LEU A 131 4.84 7.11 -14.54
CA LEU A 131 5.59 6.22 -13.67
C LEU A 131 6.73 6.97 -12.98
N ALA A 132 7.44 7.83 -13.71
CA ALA A 132 8.52 8.62 -13.15
C ALA A 132 8.02 9.53 -12.01
N TYR A 133 6.87 10.19 -12.20
CA TYR A 133 6.23 10.96 -11.12
C TYR A 133 5.77 10.08 -9.94
N GLN A 134 5.26 8.88 -10.21
CA GLN A 134 4.86 7.94 -9.15
C GLN A 134 6.07 7.56 -8.27
N ARG A 135 7.18 7.17 -8.90
CA ARG A 135 8.42 6.79 -8.21
C ARG A 135 9.07 7.95 -7.47
N LEU A 136 9.09 9.14 -8.08
CA LEU A 136 9.53 10.37 -7.43
C LEU A 136 8.70 10.66 -6.17
N GLY A 137 7.38 10.54 -6.27
CA GLY A 137 6.45 10.72 -5.17
C GLY A 137 6.67 9.71 -4.03
N GLN A 138 6.84 8.43 -4.36
CA GLN A 138 7.15 7.38 -3.38
C GLN A 138 8.49 7.63 -2.67
N ALA A 139 9.53 8.01 -3.41
CA ALA A 139 10.83 8.34 -2.83
C ALA A 139 10.75 9.54 -1.88
N LYS A 140 10.07 10.61 -2.29
CA LYS A 140 9.84 11.81 -1.45
C LYS A 140 9.05 11.47 -0.19
N LEU A 141 8.03 10.61 -0.31
CA LEU A 141 7.24 10.13 0.82
C LEU A 141 8.11 9.37 1.83
N ALA A 142 8.94 8.43 1.35
CA ALA A 142 9.87 7.67 2.18
C ALA A 142 10.91 8.56 2.88
N MET A 143 11.31 9.67 2.26
CA MET A 143 12.21 10.68 2.83
C MET A 143 11.51 11.71 3.73
N GLY A 144 10.20 11.61 3.95
CA GLY A 144 9.44 12.55 4.78
C GLY A 144 9.15 13.90 4.12
N ARG A 145 9.36 14.04 2.80
CA ARG A 145 9.05 15.25 2.01
C ARG A 145 7.60 15.22 1.54
N TYR A 146 6.66 15.33 2.48
CA TYR A 146 5.25 15.02 2.23
C TYR A 146 4.55 15.95 1.22
N SER A 147 4.84 17.26 1.25
CA SER A 147 4.24 18.22 0.31
C SER A 147 4.69 17.95 -1.13
N ASP A 148 6.01 17.82 -1.32
CA ASP A 148 6.59 17.48 -2.62
C ASP A 148 6.13 16.11 -3.15
N ALA A 149 5.87 15.16 -2.23
CA ALA A 149 5.37 13.84 -2.57
C ALA A 149 3.91 13.90 -3.05
N GLU A 150 3.06 14.66 -2.35
CA GLU A 150 1.66 14.84 -2.73
C GLU A 150 1.54 15.43 -4.14
N GLU A 151 2.33 16.47 -4.45
CA GLU A 151 2.31 17.10 -5.76
C GLU A 151 2.71 16.12 -6.88
N ALA A 152 3.82 15.40 -6.70
CA ALA A 152 4.28 14.42 -7.69
C ALA A 152 3.25 13.28 -7.90
N LEU A 153 2.65 12.77 -6.82
CA LEU A 153 1.65 11.70 -6.89
C LEU A 153 0.33 12.17 -7.51
N LYS A 154 -0.04 13.43 -7.30
CA LYS A 154 -1.19 14.05 -7.97
C LYS A 154 -0.97 14.12 -9.49
N ILE A 155 0.21 14.60 -9.93
CA ILE A 155 0.57 14.65 -11.34
C ILE A 155 0.54 13.24 -11.94
N SER A 156 1.15 12.27 -11.26
CA SER A 156 1.15 10.86 -11.68
C SER A 156 -0.27 10.31 -11.86
N ALA A 157 -1.15 10.50 -10.86
CA ALA A 157 -2.54 10.06 -10.93
C ALA A 157 -3.29 10.69 -12.11
N ASP A 158 -3.12 12.00 -12.34
CA ASP A 158 -3.77 12.71 -13.44
C ASP A 158 -3.25 12.26 -14.82
N ARG A 159 -1.97 11.90 -14.93
CA ARG A 159 -1.37 11.34 -16.15
C ARG A 159 -1.85 9.91 -16.41
N TYR A 160 -1.86 9.03 -15.39
CA TYR A 160 -2.42 7.68 -15.50
C TYR A 160 -3.89 7.68 -15.91
N ARG A 161 -4.72 8.60 -15.35
CA ARG A 161 -6.12 8.75 -15.77
C ARG A 161 -6.26 9.12 -17.24
N ARG A 162 -5.36 9.95 -17.78
CA ARG A 162 -5.41 10.37 -19.19
C ARG A 162 -5.09 9.23 -20.15
N ILE A 163 -4.16 8.34 -19.79
CA ILE A 163 -3.82 7.17 -20.63
C ILE A 163 -4.77 5.99 -20.43
N GLY A 164 -5.67 6.05 -19.44
CA GLY A 164 -6.68 5.01 -19.19
C GLY A 164 -6.26 3.92 -18.20
N GLU A 165 -5.08 4.05 -17.59
CA GLU A 165 -4.51 3.12 -16.59
C GLU A 165 -5.14 3.39 -15.20
N LYS A 166 -6.37 2.90 -15.00
CA LYS A 166 -7.18 3.20 -13.80
C LYS A 166 -6.57 2.65 -12.51
N ILE A 167 -5.93 1.49 -12.54
CA ILE A 167 -5.38 0.83 -11.35
C ILE A 167 -4.21 1.63 -10.78
N GLN A 168 -3.28 2.04 -11.64
CA GLN A 168 -2.08 2.80 -11.30
C GLN A 168 -2.44 4.24 -10.91
N ALA A 169 -3.47 4.81 -11.54
CA ALA A 169 -4.06 6.07 -11.09
C ALA A 169 -4.58 5.97 -9.65
N ALA A 170 -5.29 4.89 -9.31
CA ALA A 170 -5.79 4.67 -7.95
C ALA A 170 -4.65 4.45 -6.95
N GLU A 171 -3.63 3.68 -7.33
CA GLU A 171 -2.45 3.48 -6.50
C GLU A 171 -1.79 4.82 -6.14
N SER A 172 -1.60 5.67 -7.16
CA SER A 172 -1.05 7.01 -7.01
C SER A 172 -1.94 7.90 -6.13
N MET A 173 -3.28 7.83 -6.26
CA MET A 173 -4.21 8.56 -5.40
C MET A 173 -4.15 8.10 -3.93
N GLY A 174 -4.05 6.80 -3.67
CA GLY A 174 -3.92 6.29 -2.30
C GLY A 174 -2.61 6.74 -1.66
N LEU A 175 -1.51 6.78 -2.41
CA LEU A 175 -0.22 7.30 -1.93
C LEU A 175 -0.28 8.81 -1.72
N GLN A 176 -0.95 9.54 -2.63
CA GLN A 176 -1.18 10.98 -2.51
C GLN A 176 -1.94 11.29 -1.21
N PHE A 177 -2.97 10.52 -0.90
CA PHE A 177 -3.71 10.65 0.35
C PHE A 177 -2.81 10.46 1.58
N LEU A 178 -1.95 9.44 1.59
CA LEU A 178 -0.98 9.23 2.67
C LEU A 178 0.01 10.40 2.79
N ALA A 179 0.52 10.92 1.67
CA ALA A 179 1.36 12.10 1.66
C ALA A 179 0.64 13.34 2.23
N ALA A 180 -0.63 13.54 1.84
CA ALA A 180 -1.45 14.62 2.38
C ALA A 180 -1.60 14.50 3.91
N LEU A 181 -1.89 13.32 4.44
CA LEU A 181 -1.97 13.10 5.90
C LEU A 181 -0.67 13.44 6.63
N GLY A 182 0.49 13.24 5.99
CA GLY A 182 1.80 13.60 6.55
C GLY A 182 2.02 15.10 6.73
N GLN A 183 1.26 15.93 6.02
CA GLN A 183 1.31 17.40 6.14
C GLN A 183 0.41 17.94 7.27
N ASP A 184 -0.23 17.05 8.04
CA ASP A 184 -1.21 17.40 9.08
C ASP A 184 -2.38 18.26 8.55
N PRO A 185 -3.12 17.75 7.55
CA PRO A 185 -4.17 18.51 6.88
C PRO A 185 -5.41 18.60 7.77
N ASP A 186 -6.33 19.51 7.43
CA ASP A 186 -7.66 19.54 8.03
C ASP A 186 -8.35 18.17 7.84
N LEU A 187 -8.85 17.56 8.93
CA LEU A 187 -9.40 16.21 8.87
C LEU A 187 -10.64 16.10 7.98
N LYS A 188 -11.35 17.21 7.76
CA LYS A 188 -12.47 17.23 6.80
C LYS A 188 -11.97 17.12 5.36
N GLU A 189 -10.88 17.80 5.03
CA GLU A 189 -10.23 17.70 3.72
C GLU A 189 -9.68 16.30 3.48
N ALA A 190 -8.95 15.75 4.46
CA ALA A 190 -8.48 14.36 4.40
C ALA A 190 -9.62 13.37 4.17
N SER A 191 -10.72 13.51 4.92
CA SER A 191 -11.89 12.62 4.76
C SER A 191 -12.51 12.72 3.36
N LYS A 192 -12.57 13.94 2.80
CA LYS A 192 -13.05 14.17 1.43
C LYS A 192 -12.11 13.57 0.39
N MET A 193 -10.81 13.61 0.61
CA MET A 193 -9.82 12.94 -0.25
C MET A 193 -9.98 11.43 -0.22
N LEU A 194 -10.15 10.84 0.98
CA LEU A 194 -10.38 9.41 1.14
C LEU A 194 -11.69 8.99 0.47
N GLU A 195 -12.78 9.73 0.64
CA GLU A 195 -14.05 9.46 -0.03
C GLU A 195 -13.91 9.45 -1.56
N LYS A 196 -13.23 10.45 -2.13
CA LYS A 196 -12.95 10.49 -3.58
C LYS A 196 -12.12 9.28 -4.02
N TYR A 197 -11.11 8.90 -3.26
CA TYR A 197 -10.29 7.73 -3.52
C TYR A 197 -11.12 6.43 -3.46
N SER A 198 -11.93 6.24 -2.43
CA SER A 198 -12.83 5.10 -2.28
C SER A 198 -13.82 4.97 -3.43
N VAL A 199 -14.46 6.08 -3.83
CA VAL A 199 -15.37 6.10 -4.99
C VAL A 199 -14.61 5.72 -6.26
N TYR A 200 -13.39 6.23 -6.45
CA TYR A 200 -12.58 5.90 -7.60
C TYR A 200 -12.21 4.40 -7.63
N VAL A 201 -11.74 3.83 -6.52
CA VAL A 201 -11.41 2.39 -6.40
C VAL A 201 -12.64 1.52 -6.73
N LYS A 202 -13.81 1.85 -6.19
CA LYS A 202 -15.07 1.14 -6.49
C LYS A 202 -15.46 1.17 -7.98
N SER A 203 -15.02 2.19 -8.72
CA SER A 203 -15.31 2.33 -10.16
C SER A 203 -14.39 1.49 -11.07
N ILE A 204 -13.37 0.85 -10.49
CA ILE A 204 -12.42 0.04 -11.24
C ILE A 204 -13.02 -1.35 -11.43
N ALA A 205 -13.23 -1.73 -12.68
CA ALA A 205 -13.54 -3.10 -13.07
C ALA A 205 -12.46 -3.55 -14.05
N SER A 206 -11.87 -4.73 -13.78
CA SER A 206 -10.99 -5.41 -14.71
C SER A 206 -11.50 -6.83 -14.93
N ASN A 207 -11.54 -7.24 -16.19
CA ASN A 207 -11.80 -8.62 -16.61
C ASN A 207 -10.50 -9.43 -16.77
N ASN A 208 -9.33 -8.80 -16.60
CA ASN A 208 -8.04 -9.45 -16.72
C ASN A 208 -7.67 -10.12 -15.39
N PRO A 209 -7.55 -11.46 -15.34
CA PRO A 209 -7.16 -12.15 -14.11
C PRO A 209 -5.76 -11.77 -13.61
N ALA A 210 -4.89 -11.25 -14.49
CA ALA A 210 -3.57 -10.76 -14.09
C ALA A 210 -3.61 -9.49 -13.22
N ASP A 211 -4.73 -8.75 -13.25
CA ASP A 211 -4.91 -7.53 -12.46
C ASP A 211 -5.41 -7.82 -11.05
N LEU A 212 -5.85 -9.06 -10.78
CA LEU A 212 -6.41 -9.44 -9.48
C LEU A 212 -5.45 -9.13 -8.30
N PRO A 213 -4.13 -9.43 -8.37
CA PRO A 213 -3.20 -9.04 -7.31
C PRO A 213 -3.14 -7.51 -7.11
N LEU A 214 -3.19 -6.73 -8.19
CA LEU A 214 -3.15 -5.27 -8.12
C LEU A 214 -4.41 -4.71 -7.46
N LEU A 215 -5.59 -5.25 -7.81
CA LEU A 215 -6.86 -4.87 -7.18
C LEU A 215 -6.88 -5.15 -5.68
N GLN A 216 -6.23 -6.24 -5.25
CA GLN A 216 -6.08 -6.50 -3.82
C GLN A 216 -5.14 -5.54 -3.13
N ASP A 217 -4.05 -5.17 -3.79
CA ASP A 217 -3.10 -4.22 -3.23
C ASP A 217 -3.77 -2.84 -3.09
N LEU A 218 -4.65 -2.45 -4.03
CA LEU A 218 -5.51 -1.28 -3.89
C LEU A 218 -6.49 -1.41 -2.71
N ALA A 219 -7.15 -2.56 -2.55
CA ALA A 219 -8.06 -2.78 -1.42
C ALA A 219 -7.33 -2.70 -0.07
N ALA A 220 -6.11 -3.25 0.00
CA ALA A 220 -5.24 -3.15 1.17
C ALA A 220 -4.80 -1.71 1.42
N GLN A 221 -4.44 -0.96 0.37
CA GLN A 221 -4.06 0.44 0.47
C GLN A 221 -5.23 1.33 0.93
N GLU A 222 -6.46 1.07 0.47
CA GLU A 222 -7.64 1.76 0.97
C GLU A 222 -7.92 1.45 2.44
N ALA A 223 -7.70 0.21 2.86
CA ALA A 223 -7.79 -0.17 4.25
C ALA A 223 -6.74 0.57 5.11
N GLU A 224 -5.49 0.69 4.63
CA GLU A 224 -4.44 1.48 5.26
C GLU A 224 -4.83 2.95 5.39
N ALA A 225 -5.44 3.52 4.35
CA ALA A 225 -5.89 4.90 4.35
C ALA A 225 -6.94 5.16 5.45
N HIS A 226 -7.89 4.23 5.63
CA HIS A 226 -8.86 4.28 6.73
C HIS A 226 -8.18 4.19 8.12
N LEU A 227 -7.21 3.29 8.30
CA LEU A 227 -6.48 3.16 9.56
C LEU A 227 -5.64 4.42 9.86
N ALA A 228 -4.99 4.98 8.85
CA ALA A 228 -4.22 6.20 8.96
C ALA A 228 -5.11 7.37 9.39
N LEU A 229 -6.27 7.53 8.73
CA LEU A 229 -7.25 8.56 9.08
C LEU A 229 -7.81 8.39 10.50
N ALA A 230 -8.04 7.14 10.93
CA ALA A 230 -8.47 6.85 12.30
C ALA A 230 -7.45 7.33 13.34
N GLY A 231 -6.16 7.07 13.10
CA GLY A 231 -5.09 7.58 13.95
C GLY A 231 -5.06 9.10 14.01
N MET A 232 -5.26 9.77 12.88
CA MET A 232 -5.30 11.24 12.82
C MET A 232 -6.50 11.83 13.57
N TYR A 233 -7.70 11.23 13.42
CA TYR A 233 -8.88 11.61 14.20
C TYR A 233 -8.65 11.51 15.70
N TYR A 234 -8.06 10.40 16.14
CA TYR A 234 -7.77 10.19 17.55
C TYR A 234 -6.74 11.19 18.08
N ARG A 235 -5.70 11.46 17.29
CA ARG A 235 -4.62 12.39 17.65
C ARG A 235 -5.11 13.82 17.84
N GLU A 236 -5.96 14.32 16.95
CA GLU A 236 -6.46 15.70 17.00
C GLU A 236 -7.29 15.96 18.26
N ASN A 237 -8.21 15.05 18.60
CA ASN A 237 -9.06 15.19 19.77
C ASN A 237 -9.54 13.83 20.30
N PRO A 238 -8.79 13.19 21.22
CA PRO A 238 -9.07 11.84 21.70
C PRO A 238 -10.43 11.64 22.35
N GLY A 239 -11.11 12.72 22.79
CA GLY A 239 -12.44 12.66 23.42
C GLY A 239 -13.59 12.94 22.46
N ARG A 240 -13.44 13.92 21.56
CA ARG A 240 -14.53 14.30 20.62
C ARG A 240 -14.57 13.42 19.39
N ASN A 241 -13.40 13.03 18.88
CA ASN A 241 -13.27 12.31 17.63
C ASN A 241 -13.18 10.78 17.82
N THR A 242 -13.27 10.27 19.05
CA THR A 242 -13.13 8.86 19.40
C THR A 242 -14.06 7.95 18.59
N GLN A 243 -15.32 8.36 18.43
CA GLN A 243 -16.30 7.58 17.68
C GLN A 243 -15.96 7.53 16.19
N ARG A 244 -15.51 8.64 15.60
CA ARG A 244 -15.09 8.71 14.20
C ARG A 244 -13.82 7.89 13.97
N ALA A 245 -12.84 8.02 14.86
CA ALA A 245 -11.64 7.20 14.84
C ALA A 245 -11.98 5.70 14.88
N ALA A 246 -12.89 5.28 15.78
CA ALA A 246 -13.33 3.90 15.86
C ALA A 246 -14.07 3.41 14.60
N GLN A 247 -14.87 4.27 13.96
CA GLN A 247 -15.56 3.94 12.71
C GLN A 247 -14.57 3.72 11.56
N GLU A 248 -13.62 4.64 11.38
CA GLU A 248 -12.58 4.53 10.34
C GLU A 248 -11.66 3.33 10.62
N TRP A 249 -11.32 3.10 11.88
CA TRP A 249 -10.56 1.91 12.29
C TRP A 249 -11.26 0.62 11.90
N LEU A 250 -12.55 0.51 12.22
CA LEU A 250 -13.35 -0.66 11.90
C LEU A 250 -13.46 -0.89 10.38
N ARG A 251 -13.61 0.19 9.59
CA ARG A 251 -13.62 0.12 8.11
C ARG A 251 -12.29 -0.44 7.58
N GLY A 252 -11.16 0.05 8.10
CA GLY A 252 -9.83 -0.45 7.77
C GLY A 252 -9.66 -1.94 8.12
N CYS A 253 -9.98 -2.33 9.35
CA CYS A 253 -9.86 -3.72 9.79
C CYS A 253 -10.69 -4.70 8.94
N ILE A 254 -11.96 -4.39 8.67
CA ILE A 254 -12.85 -5.27 7.88
C ILE A 254 -12.26 -5.52 6.48
N ARG A 255 -11.72 -4.46 5.84
CA ARG A 255 -11.11 -4.58 4.51
C ARG A 255 -9.83 -5.40 4.53
N LEU A 256 -8.96 -5.21 5.53
CA LEU A 256 -7.74 -6.02 5.67
C LEU A 256 -8.06 -7.49 5.95
N GLU A 257 -9.01 -7.77 6.82
CA GLU A 257 -9.48 -9.14 7.09
C GLU A 257 -9.97 -9.79 5.78
N GLY A 258 -10.79 -9.07 4.99
CA GLY A 258 -11.23 -9.53 3.68
C GLY A 258 -10.09 -9.84 2.72
N CYS A 259 -9.06 -8.97 2.66
CA CYS A 259 -7.88 -9.18 1.82
C CYS A 259 -7.07 -10.43 2.22
N GLU A 260 -6.91 -10.69 3.51
CA GLU A 260 -6.18 -11.86 4.02
C GLU A 260 -6.95 -13.16 3.79
N VAL A 261 -8.29 -13.15 3.98
CA VAL A 261 -9.15 -14.31 3.66
C VAL A 261 -9.07 -14.65 2.18
N ASP A 262 -9.19 -13.65 1.30
CA ASP A 262 -9.11 -13.84 -0.14
C ASP A 262 -7.71 -14.32 -0.59
N LYS A 263 -6.63 -13.77 0.01
CA LYS A 263 -5.26 -14.27 -0.20
C LYS A 263 -5.11 -15.73 0.24
N ALA A 264 -5.66 -16.12 1.38
CA ALA A 264 -5.61 -17.47 1.90
C ALA A 264 -6.38 -18.44 1.00
N GLN A 265 -7.58 -18.06 0.54
CA GLN A 265 -8.40 -18.85 -0.36
C GLN A 265 -7.66 -19.13 -1.67
N ARG A 266 -7.07 -18.12 -2.30
CA ARG A 266 -6.34 -18.33 -3.56
C ARG A 266 -5.05 -19.12 -3.41
N ARG A 267 -4.39 -19.04 -2.26
CA ARG A 267 -3.27 -19.95 -1.96
C ARG A 267 -3.77 -21.39 -1.88
N ALA A 268 -4.87 -21.64 -1.18
CA ALA A 268 -5.47 -22.97 -1.10
C ALA A 268 -5.91 -23.49 -2.48
N GLU A 269 -6.50 -22.64 -3.33
CA GLU A 269 -6.87 -22.98 -4.70
C GLU A 269 -5.64 -23.32 -5.55
N ARG A 270 -4.59 -22.49 -5.51
CA ARG A 270 -3.33 -22.75 -6.21
C ARG A 270 -2.67 -24.03 -5.73
N ASP A 271 -2.62 -24.26 -4.42
CA ASP A 271 -2.07 -25.49 -3.84
C ASP A 271 -2.89 -26.71 -4.27
N SER A 272 -4.21 -26.57 -4.38
CA SER A 272 -5.07 -27.65 -4.88
C SER A 272 -4.82 -27.95 -6.36
N GLN A 273 -4.62 -26.92 -7.19
CA GLN A 273 -4.26 -27.05 -8.60
C GLN A 273 -2.90 -27.73 -8.76
N ILE A 274 -1.88 -27.28 -8.03
CA ILE A 274 -0.54 -27.90 -8.05
C ILE A 274 -0.62 -29.38 -7.64
N ARG A 275 -1.41 -29.72 -6.61
CA ARG A 275 -1.60 -31.11 -6.18
C ARG A 275 -2.33 -31.94 -7.25
N GLU A 276 -3.31 -31.37 -7.93
CA GLU A 276 -4.02 -32.03 -9.01
C GLU A 276 -3.09 -32.29 -10.21
N GLU A 277 -2.31 -31.29 -10.62
CA GLU A 277 -1.28 -31.41 -11.66
C GLU A 277 -0.24 -32.48 -11.29
N GLN A 278 0.22 -32.49 -10.04
CA GLN A 278 1.10 -33.53 -9.53
C GLN A 278 0.47 -34.92 -9.58
N ARG A 279 -0.83 -35.05 -9.27
CA ARG A 279 -1.55 -36.32 -9.39
C ARG A 279 -1.64 -36.79 -10.84
N LYS A 280 -1.97 -35.90 -11.77
CA LYS A 280 -2.00 -36.19 -13.22
C LYS A 280 -0.63 -36.70 -13.69
N MET A 281 0.45 -35.99 -13.35
CA MET A 281 1.82 -36.40 -13.65
C MET A 281 2.23 -37.75 -13.04
N THR A 282 1.65 -38.15 -11.89
CA THR A 282 1.91 -39.47 -11.31
C THR A 282 1.10 -40.60 -11.96
N MET A 283 -0.11 -40.33 -12.43
CA MET A 283 -0.96 -41.34 -13.08
C MET A 283 -0.49 -41.63 -14.52
N ASP A 284 0.00 -40.63 -15.24
CA ASP A 284 0.52 -40.79 -16.62
C ASP A 284 1.77 -41.69 -16.70
N LYS A 285 2.50 -41.88 -15.59
CA LYS A 285 3.64 -42.81 -15.56
C LYS A 285 3.23 -44.28 -15.59
N THR A 286 1.96 -44.60 -15.33
CA THR A 286 1.45 -45.97 -15.26
C THR A 286 0.59 -46.39 -16.46
N SER A 287 0.11 -45.46 -17.26
CA SER A 287 -0.57 -45.75 -18.54
C SER A 287 -0.24 -44.64 -19.53
N LEU A 288 0.74 -44.87 -20.40
CA LEU A 288 0.92 -44.02 -21.57
C LEU A 288 -0.24 -44.33 -22.52
N ASP A 289 -1.39 -43.68 -22.29
CA ASP A 289 -2.55 -43.85 -23.13
C ASP A 289 -2.28 -43.17 -24.47
N LEU A 290 -2.37 -43.94 -25.55
CA LEU A 290 -1.94 -43.53 -26.89
C LEU A 290 -2.70 -42.28 -27.38
N SER A 291 -3.89 -41.98 -26.81
CA SER A 291 -4.72 -40.83 -27.16
C SER A 291 -4.07 -39.49 -26.79
N ASP A 292 -3.45 -39.41 -25.62
CA ASP A 292 -2.89 -38.15 -25.10
C ASP A 292 -1.61 -37.77 -25.86
N ALA A 293 -0.86 -38.77 -26.31
CA ALA A 293 0.26 -38.58 -27.23
C ALA A 293 -0.20 -37.99 -28.59
N THR A 294 -1.39 -38.35 -29.07
CA THR A 294 -1.97 -37.78 -30.29
C THR A 294 -2.39 -36.33 -30.12
N GLU A 295 -3.06 -35.95 -29.03
CA GLU A 295 -3.44 -34.54 -28.81
C GLU A 295 -2.22 -33.65 -28.56
N TYR A 296 -1.22 -34.15 -27.82
CA TYR A 296 0.05 -33.47 -27.64
C TYR A 296 0.80 -33.26 -28.97
N MET A 297 0.82 -34.28 -29.85
CA MET A 297 1.40 -34.12 -31.19
C MET A 297 0.58 -33.16 -32.06
N LEU A 298 -0.76 -33.19 -31.98
CA LEU A 298 -1.62 -32.31 -32.77
C LEU A 298 -1.39 -30.84 -32.42
N ALA A 299 -1.31 -30.50 -31.13
CA ALA A 299 -0.98 -29.16 -30.66
C ALA A 299 0.38 -28.70 -31.18
N ARG A 300 1.39 -29.58 -31.15
CA ARG A 300 2.74 -29.25 -31.62
C ARG A 300 2.82 -29.07 -33.13
N ILE A 301 2.02 -29.83 -33.91
CA ILE A 301 1.90 -29.69 -35.37
C ILE A 301 1.19 -28.38 -35.75
N THR A 302 0.19 -27.96 -34.98
CA THR A 302 -0.53 -26.68 -35.20
C THR A 302 0.21 -25.47 -34.63
N GLY A 303 1.39 -25.65 -34.04
CA GLY A 303 2.19 -24.57 -33.46
C GLY A 303 1.64 -24.01 -32.15
N MET A 304 0.72 -24.72 -31.50
CA MET A 304 0.17 -24.35 -30.20
C MET A 304 0.96 -25.03 -29.07
N ASP A 305 1.12 -24.35 -27.93
CA ASP A 305 1.73 -24.98 -26.75
C ASP A 305 0.76 -26.03 -26.18
N PRO A 306 1.12 -27.33 -26.18
CA PRO A 306 0.28 -28.39 -25.65
C PRO A 306 -0.10 -28.19 -24.17
N ASN A 307 0.67 -27.40 -23.43
CA ASN A 307 0.38 -27.06 -22.04
C ASN A 307 -0.42 -25.76 -21.88
N SER A 308 -0.76 -25.05 -22.96
CA SER A 308 -1.56 -23.83 -22.84
C SER A 308 -2.93 -24.14 -22.26
N ALA A 309 -3.47 -23.21 -21.47
CA ALA A 309 -4.80 -23.33 -20.88
C ALA A 309 -5.90 -23.51 -21.95
N TYR A 310 -5.67 -23.04 -23.18
CA TYR A 310 -6.59 -23.22 -24.31
C TYR A 310 -6.72 -24.67 -24.80
N ILE A 311 -5.66 -25.48 -24.66
CA ILE A 311 -5.66 -26.89 -25.08
C ILE A 311 -6.02 -27.80 -23.90
N THR A 312 -5.43 -27.55 -22.72
CA THR A 312 -5.61 -28.39 -21.53
C THR A 312 -6.93 -28.15 -20.80
N ARG A 313 -7.61 -27.01 -21.05
CA ARG A 313 -8.96 -26.74 -20.56
C ARG A 313 -9.92 -26.59 -21.74
N ARG A 314 -10.29 -27.72 -22.36
CA ARG A 314 -11.46 -27.72 -23.25
C ARG A 314 -12.67 -27.27 -22.43
N GLU A 315 -13.35 -26.24 -22.92
CA GLU A 315 -14.53 -25.62 -22.31
C GLU A 315 -15.72 -26.60 -22.11
N SER A 316 -15.64 -27.84 -22.60
CA SER A 316 -16.68 -28.86 -22.42
C SER A 316 -16.75 -29.43 -21.00
N ASP A 317 -15.65 -29.42 -20.23
CA ASP A 317 -15.55 -30.21 -18.99
C ASP A 317 -15.59 -29.37 -17.72
N SER A 318 -15.31 -28.06 -17.82
CA SER A 318 -15.60 -27.12 -16.75
C SER A 318 -16.99 -26.51 -16.97
N LYS A 319 -17.93 -26.76 -16.06
CA LYS A 319 -19.16 -25.97 -15.96
C LYS A 319 -18.79 -24.51 -15.71
N LEU A 320 -18.59 -23.75 -16.78
CA LEU A 320 -18.53 -22.30 -16.71
C LEU A 320 -19.87 -21.78 -16.20
N TRP A 321 -19.77 -20.72 -15.41
CA TRP A 321 -20.86 -19.87 -15.01
C TRP A 321 -21.77 -19.57 -16.22
N GLY A 322 -23.04 -19.98 -16.13
CA GLY A 322 -24.08 -19.68 -17.12
C GLY A 322 -24.00 -20.51 -18.41
N GLN A 323 -24.72 -21.64 -18.44
CA GLN A 323 -25.09 -22.30 -19.69
C GLN A 323 -25.85 -21.32 -20.60
N PHE A 324 -25.17 -20.79 -21.63
CA PHE A 324 -25.84 -20.31 -22.83
C PHE A 324 -26.40 -21.52 -23.55
N VAL A 325 -27.70 -21.75 -23.42
CA VAL A 325 -28.42 -22.73 -24.25
C VAL A 325 -28.68 -22.08 -25.61
N PRO A 326 -28.16 -22.62 -26.73
CA PRO A 326 -28.50 -22.12 -28.06
C PRO A 326 -30.01 -22.28 -28.27
N GLY A 327 -30.72 -21.17 -28.48
CA GLY A 327 -32.16 -21.15 -28.79
C GLY A 327 -33.08 -20.51 -27.75
N LYS A 328 -32.58 -20.00 -26.61
CA LYS A 328 -33.43 -19.30 -25.61
C LYS A 328 -33.15 -17.80 -25.40
N ALA A 329 -32.10 -17.24 -25.98
CA ALA A 329 -31.83 -15.81 -25.91
C ALA A 329 -32.34 -15.10 -27.17
N LYS A 330 -33.64 -14.80 -27.24
CA LYS A 330 -34.16 -13.84 -28.23
C LYS A 330 -34.31 -12.42 -27.68
N ASP A 331 -34.26 -12.24 -26.35
CA ASP A 331 -34.50 -10.95 -25.71
C ASP A 331 -33.45 -10.63 -24.63
N PHE A 332 -32.16 -10.79 -24.94
CA PHE A 332 -31.10 -10.28 -24.06
C PHE A 332 -30.77 -8.84 -24.45
N ASP A 333 -31.39 -7.87 -23.77
CA ASP A 333 -30.96 -6.47 -23.81
C ASP A 333 -29.80 -6.30 -22.80
N PRO A 334 -28.57 -5.99 -23.25
CA PRO A 334 -27.41 -5.80 -22.37
C PRO A 334 -27.57 -4.59 -21.42
N LYS A 335 -28.66 -3.83 -21.51
CA LYS A 335 -29.01 -2.73 -20.58
C LYS A 335 -29.99 -3.12 -19.48
N THR A 336 -30.62 -4.30 -19.54
CA THR A 336 -31.47 -4.77 -18.45
C THR A 336 -30.60 -5.24 -17.28
N ALA A 337 -30.76 -4.59 -16.12
CA ALA A 337 -30.08 -4.97 -14.88
C ALA A 337 -30.35 -6.45 -14.54
N LEU A 338 -29.34 -7.09 -13.93
CA LEU A 338 -29.48 -8.43 -13.34
C LEU A 338 -30.73 -8.48 -12.44
N PRO A 339 -31.47 -9.61 -12.41
CA PRO A 339 -32.67 -9.73 -11.59
C PRO A 339 -32.33 -9.58 -10.10
N ASP A 340 -33.16 -8.82 -9.38
CA ASP A 340 -33.01 -8.42 -7.97
C ASP A 340 -33.00 -9.59 -6.95
N ASP A 341 -33.07 -10.85 -7.40
CA ASP A 341 -33.12 -12.02 -6.52
C ASP A 341 -32.06 -13.08 -6.90
N LEU A 342 -31.01 -13.13 -6.06
CA LEU A 342 -29.90 -14.08 -6.12
C LEU A 342 -30.18 -15.42 -5.40
N SER A 343 -31.42 -15.67 -4.92
CA SER A 343 -31.78 -16.87 -4.15
C SER A 343 -31.64 -18.20 -4.90
N SER A 344 -31.45 -18.16 -6.23
CA SER A 344 -31.26 -19.34 -7.07
C SER A 344 -29.78 -19.76 -7.23
N PHE A 345 -28.81 -19.02 -6.67
CA PHE A 345 -27.39 -19.32 -6.81
C PHE A 345 -26.93 -20.42 -5.83
N LYS A 346 -26.74 -21.65 -6.33
CA LYS A 346 -26.47 -22.88 -5.54
C LYS A 346 -25.14 -22.91 -4.75
N GLY A 347 -24.28 -21.89 -4.88
CA GLY A 347 -22.99 -21.81 -4.17
C GLY A 347 -23.07 -21.48 -2.68
N CYS A 348 -24.20 -20.93 -2.19
CA CYS A 348 -24.35 -20.46 -0.81
C CYS A 348 -25.24 -21.36 0.07
N SER A 349 -25.44 -22.63 -0.30
CA SER A 349 -26.42 -23.52 0.34
C SER A 349 -26.08 -24.03 1.76
N ASN A 350 -24.93 -23.63 2.33
CA ASN A 350 -24.53 -24.04 3.69
C ASN A 350 -24.90 -23.05 4.81
N PHE A 351 -25.52 -21.91 4.49
CA PHE A 351 -26.06 -21.01 5.52
C PHE A 351 -27.59 -21.11 5.58
N LYS A 352 -28.10 -22.11 6.30
CA LYS A 352 -29.50 -22.09 6.75
C LYS A 352 -29.64 -21.07 7.87
N VAL A 353 -30.24 -19.93 7.56
CA VAL A 353 -30.77 -18.99 8.56
C VAL A 353 -31.82 -19.73 9.38
N CYS A 354 -31.64 -19.80 10.70
CA CYS A 354 -32.66 -20.32 11.59
C CYS A 354 -33.88 -19.37 11.60
N PRO A 355 -35.09 -19.82 11.27
CA PRO A 355 -36.28 -19.00 11.45
C PRO A 355 -36.49 -18.70 12.93
N SER A 356 -36.82 -17.44 13.21
CA SER A 356 -36.73 -16.70 14.47
C SER A 356 -37.63 -17.17 15.63
N ARG A 357 -38.06 -18.43 15.68
CA ARG A 357 -38.96 -18.93 16.73
C ARG A 357 -38.70 -20.38 17.13
N ARG A 358 -37.54 -20.71 17.71
CA ARG A 358 -37.38 -21.88 18.61
C ARG A 358 -36.35 -21.65 19.72
N PRO A 359 -36.44 -22.37 20.87
CA PRO A 359 -35.60 -22.14 22.03
C PRO A 359 -34.13 -22.51 21.79
N ARG A 360 -33.22 -21.73 22.41
CA ARG A 360 -31.77 -21.65 22.24
C ARG A 360 -30.92 -22.92 22.50
N SER A 361 -31.47 -24.13 22.63
CA SER A 361 -30.68 -25.26 23.16
C SER A 361 -29.96 -26.15 22.13
N LYS A 362 -30.10 -25.92 20.82
CA LYS A 362 -29.40 -26.73 19.79
C LYS A 362 -29.02 -25.94 18.54
N CYS A 363 -28.00 -25.09 18.63
CA CYS A 363 -27.21 -24.68 17.47
C CYS A 363 -25.75 -25.07 17.73
N LEU A 364 -25.17 -25.79 16.77
CA LEU A 364 -23.82 -26.33 16.79
C LEU A 364 -22.79 -25.26 17.16
N SER A 365 -21.92 -25.58 18.11
CA SER A 365 -20.78 -24.73 18.49
C SER A 365 -19.77 -24.69 17.35
N VAL A 366 -19.74 -23.58 16.61
CA VAL A 366 -18.58 -23.22 15.79
C VAL A 366 -17.45 -22.84 16.73
N ASP A 367 -16.26 -23.37 16.49
CA ASP A 367 -15.05 -23.11 17.28
C ASP A 367 -14.72 -21.61 17.24
N ARG A 368 -14.85 -20.94 18.39
CA ARG A 368 -14.74 -19.47 18.57
C ARG A 368 -13.32 -19.01 18.86
N SER A 369 -12.33 -19.87 18.72
CA SER A 369 -10.92 -19.58 19.05
C SER A 369 -10.28 -18.46 18.23
N TRP A 370 -10.91 -17.99 17.15
CA TRP A 370 -10.40 -16.91 16.29
C TRP A 370 -10.91 -15.49 16.65
N LEU A 371 -11.81 -15.35 17.63
CA LEU A 371 -12.51 -14.07 17.94
C LEU A 371 -11.97 -13.31 19.16
N HIS A 372 -10.76 -13.58 19.63
CA HIS A 372 -10.24 -12.96 20.86
C HIS A 372 -9.11 -11.97 20.63
N ARG A 373 -9.34 -10.72 21.10
CA ARG A 373 -8.40 -9.58 21.17
C ARG A 373 -7.92 -9.09 19.80
N PRO A 374 -7.47 -7.82 19.67
CA PRO A 374 -6.55 -7.47 18.60
C PRO A 374 -5.42 -8.48 18.68
N THR A 375 -5.36 -9.41 17.73
CA THR A 375 -4.35 -10.47 17.78
C THR A 375 -2.99 -9.78 17.78
N SER A 376 -1.98 -10.41 18.37
CA SER A 376 -0.58 -9.99 18.19
C SER A 376 -0.27 -9.71 16.70
N GLN A 377 -0.98 -10.38 15.80
CA GLN A 377 -0.98 -10.20 14.35
C GLN A 377 -1.41 -8.81 13.86
N GLU A 378 -2.49 -8.20 14.39
CA GLU A 378 -2.92 -6.84 13.97
C GLU A 378 -1.87 -5.78 14.36
N LYS A 379 -1.34 -5.89 15.58
CA LYS A 379 -0.23 -5.03 16.05
C LYS A 379 1.06 -5.28 15.29
N SER A 380 1.34 -6.53 14.91
CA SER A 380 2.51 -6.90 14.09
C SER A 380 2.39 -6.30 12.69
N TRP A 381 1.21 -6.38 12.08
CA TRP A 381 1.00 -5.94 10.70
C TRP A 381 1.28 -4.46 10.51
N VAL A 382 0.74 -3.59 11.38
CA VAL A 382 0.99 -2.13 11.35
C VAL A 382 2.48 -1.83 11.56
N ASN A 383 3.12 -2.56 12.48
CA ASN A 383 4.50 -2.30 12.86
C ASN A 383 5.56 -2.90 11.92
N GLU A 384 5.24 -3.94 11.17
CA GLU A 384 6.24 -4.74 10.44
C GLU A 384 6.23 -4.46 8.94
N LYS A 385 5.06 -4.27 8.32
CA LYS A 385 4.99 -4.07 6.86
C LYS A 385 5.14 -2.62 6.41
N ARG A 386 4.74 -1.64 7.23
CA ARG A 386 4.53 -0.25 6.77
C ARG A 386 5.19 0.84 7.62
N LYS A 387 6.07 0.47 8.58
CA LYS A 387 6.83 1.44 9.40
C LYS A 387 7.55 2.52 8.57
N ASN A 388 7.92 2.19 7.34
CA ASN A 388 8.67 3.09 6.45
C ASN A 388 7.80 3.73 5.37
N THR A 389 6.49 3.45 5.34
CA THR A 389 5.56 3.96 4.32
C THR A 389 4.57 4.95 4.88
N TRP A 390 4.26 4.91 6.17
CA TRP A 390 3.36 5.89 6.77
C TRP A 390 4.12 7.13 7.24
N PRO A 391 3.53 8.32 7.09
CA PRO A 391 4.08 9.52 7.69
C PRO A 391 4.24 9.36 9.21
N ALA A 392 5.29 9.95 9.80
CA ALA A 392 5.50 9.93 11.24
C ALA A 392 4.28 10.43 12.05
N PRO A 393 3.61 11.54 11.66
CA PRO A 393 2.34 11.98 12.25
C PRO A 393 1.26 10.90 12.34
N VAL A 394 1.12 10.10 11.28
CA VAL A 394 0.13 9.03 11.17
C VAL A 394 0.50 7.88 12.10
N ILE A 395 1.77 7.47 12.10
CA ILE A 395 2.28 6.39 12.95
C ILE A 395 2.04 6.72 14.43
N GLU A 396 2.34 7.96 14.85
CA GLU A 396 2.09 8.42 16.21
C GLU A 396 0.60 8.37 16.57
N GLY A 397 -0.27 8.87 15.69
CA GLY A 397 -1.71 8.86 15.90
C GLY A 397 -2.29 7.45 16.01
N VAL A 398 -1.86 6.54 15.14
CA VAL A 398 -2.28 5.14 15.18
C VAL A 398 -1.78 4.44 16.43
N ASN A 399 -0.51 4.64 16.81
CA ASN A 399 0.05 4.06 18.03
C ASN A 399 -0.68 4.59 19.28
N ALA A 400 -1.00 5.88 19.33
CA ALA A 400 -1.77 6.47 20.41
C ALA A 400 -3.19 5.89 20.50
N PHE A 401 -3.85 5.68 19.35
CA PHE A 401 -5.15 5.01 19.30
C PHE A 401 -5.07 3.58 19.84
N VAL A 402 -4.14 2.78 19.32
CA VAL A 402 -3.97 1.37 19.73
C VAL A 402 -3.60 1.21 21.20
N ALA A 403 -2.84 2.15 21.76
CA ALA A 403 -2.42 2.09 23.16
C ALA A 403 -3.55 2.44 24.14
N ASN A 404 -4.41 3.39 23.79
CA ASN A 404 -5.33 4.03 24.74
C ASN A 404 -6.81 3.72 24.48
N PHE A 405 -7.16 3.23 23.29
CA PHE A 405 -8.55 2.93 22.96
C PHE A 405 -9.02 1.59 23.56
N ASP A 406 -10.20 1.59 24.18
CA ASP A 406 -10.82 0.37 24.69
C ASP A 406 -11.55 -0.40 23.57
N PHE A 407 -10.86 -1.41 23.03
CA PHE A 407 -11.36 -2.28 21.98
C PHE A 407 -12.54 -3.16 22.40
N SER A 408 -12.88 -3.27 23.70
CA SER A 408 -14.07 -4.03 24.13
C SER A 408 -15.37 -3.47 23.55
N SER A 409 -15.38 -2.17 23.25
CA SER A 409 -16.48 -1.50 22.55
C SER A 409 -16.63 -1.96 21.09
N ILE A 410 -15.51 -2.24 20.42
CA ILE A 410 -15.48 -2.75 19.04
C ILE A 410 -15.90 -4.22 19.01
N GLU A 411 -15.53 -5.01 20.01
CA GLU A 411 -15.98 -6.42 20.11
C GLU A 411 -17.52 -6.49 20.17
N LYS A 412 -18.19 -5.61 20.92
CA LYS A 412 -19.67 -5.52 20.91
C LYS A 412 -20.23 -5.18 19.52
N VAL A 413 -19.52 -4.34 18.75
CA VAL A 413 -19.89 -4.02 17.36
C VAL A 413 -19.65 -5.22 16.44
N LYS A 414 -18.56 -5.98 16.61
CA LYS A 414 -18.32 -7.23 15.86
C LYS A 414 -19.36 -8.30 16.21
N GLU A 415 -19.71 -8.44 17.48
CA GLU A 415 -20.74 -9.37 17.97
C GLU A 415 -22.14 -9.04 17.43
N THR A 416 -22.47 -7.76 17.32
CA THR A 416 -23.74 -7.32 16.70
C THR A 416 -23.71 -7.39 15.17
N ARG A 417 -22.53 -7.36 14.54
CA ARG A 417 -22.34 -7.45 13.08
C ARG A 417 -22.13 -8.86 12.54
N GLN A 418 -22.04 -9.88 13.39
CA GLN A 418 -22.08 -11.26 12.91
C GLN A 418 -23.49 -11.60 12.38
N LEU A 419 -23.67 -11.28 11.09
CA LEU A 419 -24.63 -11.82 10.13
C LEU A 419 -26.12 -11.51 10.38
N GLN A 420 -26.53 -10.28 10.05
CA GLN A 420 -27.91 -10.01 9.61
C GLN A 420 -28.04 -9.18 8.33
N VAL A 421 -26.95 -8.61 7.81
CA VAL A 421 -26.99 -7.60 6.74
C VAL A 421 -26.11 -8.11 5.59
N SER A 422 -26.63 -8.10 4.36
CA SER A 422 -25.92 -8.64 3.20
C SER A 422 -24.71 -7.77 2.83
N TRP A 423 -23.75 -8.31 2.06
CA TRP A 423 -22.61 -7.55 1.54
C TRP A 423 -23.06 -6.32 0.74
N ASP A 424 -24.21 -6.40 0.05
CA ASP A 424 -24.77 -5.30 -0.74
C ASP A 424 -25.37 -4.18 0.12
N GLU A 425 -25.91 -4.50 1.29
CA GLU A 425 -26.35 -3.51 2.29
C GLU A 425 -25.18 -2.85 3.04
N LEU A 426 -23.97 -3.42 2.95
CA LEU A 426 -22.73 -2.87 3.56
C LEU A 426 -21.96 -1.95 2.61
N VAL A 427 -22.13 -2.13 1.30
CA VAL A 427 -21.44 -1.37 0.25
C VAL A 427 -22.20 -0.11 -0.16
N ASN A 428 -23.54 -0.16 -0.09
CA ASN A 428 -24.46 0.97 -0.21
C ASN A 428 -24.56 1.75 1.11
#